data_AF-Q7NKR3-F1
#
_entry.id   AF-Q7NKR3-F1
#
_cell.length_a   1.000
_cell.length_b   1.000
_cell.length_c   1.000
_cell.angle_alpha   90.00
_cell.angle_beta   90.00
_cell.angle_gamma   90.00
#
_symmetry.space_group_name_H-M   'P 1'
#
loop_
_entity.id
_entity.type
_entity.pdbx_description
1 polymer ?
#
loop_
_entity_poly.entity_id
_entity_poly.type
_entity_poly.pdbx_seq_one_letter_code
_entity_poly.pdbx_strand_id
1 'polypeptide(L)'
;MGGLLWQATAQTYPLVLYTQAVIYPESDGKPMSDNTRQFRWIVYIKEGLEWLFADDPNVFVAGDLLWYPVEGDNKIRQAPDAMVAFGRPKGDRGSYRQWEEDNIPPQVVFEVLSPGNTISEMTRKFQFYHRHGVEEYYLYDPDEGTLDGFVREEGALVGIERMEGWVSPRLGTRFGITPQGDLQLWRPDGTPFESYVEIAARAAQEKQRAAQESLRAQSAEQRAEQESLRAQSAEQRAEQESLRAQSAEQRAERLAERLRQLGIDPDNGELSSQTPRKPC
;
A
#
# COMPACT_ATOMS: atom_id res chain seq x y z
N MET A 1 7.50 101.24 10.38
CA MET A 1 8.76 100.46 10.34
C MET A 1 8.48 99.12 11.01
N GLY A 2 7.89 98.19 10.27
CA GLY A 2 7.51 96.85 10.78
C GLY A 2 8.52 95.81 10.30
N GLY A 3 9.17 95.12 11.23
CA GLY A 3 10.00 93.96 10.95
C GLY A 3 9.32 92.71 11.50
N LEU A 4 8.89 91.80 10.62
CA LEU A 4 8.44 90.46 10.99
C LEU A 4 9.63 89.50 10.97
N LEU A 5 9.87 88.88 12.12
CA LEU A 5 10.74 87.74 12.33
C LEU A 5 10.13 86.49 11.68
N TRP A 6 10.85 85.86 10.76
CA TRP A 6 10.53 84.51 10.27
C TRP A 6 11.36 83.48 11.05
N GLN A 7 10.69 82.66 11.86
CA GLN A 7 11.26 81.43 12.38
C GLN A 7 10.93 80.30 11.40
N ALA A 8 11.97 79.70 10.80
CA ALA A 8 11.83 78.51 9.97
C ALA A 8 11.89 77.27 10.86
N THR A 9 10.75 76.60 11.07
CA THR A 9 10.70 75.27 11.67
C THR A 9 10.93 74.22 10.59
N ALA A 10 12.07 73.51 10.66
CA ALA A 10 12.32 72.35 9.80
C ALA A 10 11.45 71.18 10.27
N GLN A 11 10.50 70.78 9.42
CA GLN A 11 9.63 69.63 9.64
C GLN A 11 10.31 68.39 9.03
N THR A 12 10.90 67.55 9.87
CA THR A 12 11.49 66.27 9.46
C THR A 12 10.36 65.24 9.32
N TYR A 13 10.08 64.82 8.09
CA TYR A 13 9.19 63.69 7.80
C TYR A 13 10.00 62.39 7.92
N PRO A 14 9.49 61.35 8.62
CA PRO A 14 10.17 60.05 8.64
C PRO A 14 10.12 59.44 7.23
N LEU A 15 11.29 59.05 6.71
CA LEU A 15 11.39 58.19 5.55
C LEU A 15 10.84 56.81 5.94
N VAL A 16 9.59 56.53 5.57
CA VAL A 16 9.05 55.18 5.59
C VAL A 16 9.74 54.42 4.46
N LEU A 17 10.75 53.63 4.80
CA LEU A 17 11.34 52.66 3.88
C LEU A 17 10.31 51.56 3.63
N TYR A 18 9.56 51.68 2.53
CA TYR A 18 8.81 50.57 1.99
C TYR A 18 9.80 49.56 1.42
N THR A 19 10.21 48.58 2.23
CA THR A 19 10.82 47.37 1.70
C THR A 19 9.76 46.66 0.85
N GLN A 20 9.93 46.64 -0.47
CA GLN A 20 9.12 45.77 -1.32
C GLN A 20 9.22 44.35 -0.77
N ALA A 21 8.07 43.73 -0.49
CA ALA A 21 8.03 42.34 -0.04
C ALA A 21 8.72 41.46 -1.08
N VAL A 22 9.71 40.68 -0.65
CA VAL A 22 10.42 39.73 -1.51
C VAL A 22 9.41 38.68 -1.97
N ILE A 23 9.29 38.51 -3.29
CA ILE A 23 8.43 37.49 -3.88
C ILE A 23 9.20 36.16 -3.93
N TYR A 24 8.58 35.06 -3.50
CA TYR A 24 9.13 33.71 -3.60
C TYR A 24 8.37 32.94 -4.69
N PRO A 25 8.94 32.78 -5.90
CA PRO A 25 8.29 32.04 -6.97
C PRO A 25 8.06 30.57 -6.62
N GLU A 26 6.97 30.02 -7.12
CA GLU A 26 6.63 28.59 -6.98
C GLU A 26 7.27 27.72 -8.07
N SER A 27 7.82 28.35 -9.13
CA SER A 27 8.53 27.69 -10.23
C SER A 27 9.82 28.41 -10.56
N ASP A 28 10.80 27.66 -11.07
CA ASP A 28 12.04 28.18 -11.63
C ASP A 28 11.98 28.33 -13.17
N GLY A 29 10.85 27.99 -13.79
CA GLY A 29 10.64 28.03 -15.24
C GLY A 29 11.22 26.85 -16.01
N LYS A 30 11.78 25.84 -15.33
CA LYS A 30 12.26 24.61 -15.95
C LYS A 30 11.18 23.52 -15.93
N PRO A 31 11.30 22.50 -16.80
CA PRO A 31 10.56 21.26 -16.62
C PRO A 31 10.94 20.59 -15.30
N MET A 32 10.00 19.84 -14.72
CA MET A 32 10.22 19.04 -13.49
C MET A 32 11.28 17.94 -13.65
N SER A 33 11.53 17.49 -14.87
CA SER A 33 12.51 16.43 -15.17
C SER A 33 13.05 16.58 -16.57
N ASP A 34 14.30 16.17 -16.81
CA ASP A 34 14.95 16.24 -18.10
C ASP A 34 14.46 15.15 -19.08
N ASN A 35 14.06 13.99 -18.57
CA ASN A 35 13.58 12.87 -19.38
C ASN A 35 12.64 11.92 -18.63
N THR A 36 12.01 10.99 -19.37
CA THR A 36 11.04 10.04 -18.82
C THR A 36 11.66 9.00 -17.88
N ARG A 37 12.94 8.66 -18.04
CA ARG A 37 13.64 7.71 -17.16
C ARG A 37 13.86 8.33 -15.78
N GLN A 38 14.36 9.57 -15.74
CA GLN A 38 14.52 10.34 -14.51
C GLN A 38 13.16 10.52 -13.84
N PHE A 39 12.15 11.02 -14.56
CA PHE A 39 10.81 11.23 -14.01
C PHE A 39 10.19 9.96 -13.40
N ARG A 40 10.35 8.81 -14.04
CA ARG A 40 9.87 7.52 -13.52
C ARG A 40 10.47 7.21 -12.15
N TRP A 41 11.75 7.47 -11.95
CA TRP A 41 12.43 7.23 -10.67
C TRP A 41 12.05 8.25 -9.61
N ILE A 42 11.88 9.53 -10.00
CA ILE A 42 11.33 10.56 -9.11
C ILE A 42 9.96 10.13 -8.56
N VAL A 43 9.06 9.68 -9.44
CA VAL A 43 7.74 9.19 -9.05
C VAL A 43 7.84 7.94 -8.16
N TYR A 44 8.68 6.97 -8.53
CA TYR A 44 8.89 5.75 -7.73
C TYR A 44 9.34 6.07 -6.30
N ILE A 45 10.31 6.98 -6.14
CA ILE A 45 10.83 7.40 -4.84
C ILE A 45 9.76 8.19 -4.08
N LYS A 46 9.22 9.26 -4.68
CA LYS A 46 8.26 10.16 -4.03
C LYS A 46 7.01 9.42 -3.58
N GLU A 47 6.37 8.66 -4.46
CA GLU A 47 5.12 7.95 -4.13
C GLU A 47 5.37 6.77 -3.18
N GLY A 48 6.53 6.12 -3.29
CA GLY A 48 6.94 5.10 -2.33
C GLY A 48 7.12 5.67 -0.92
N LEU A 49 7.71 6.87 -0.79
CA LEU A 49 7.84 7.59 0.47
C LEU A 49 6.48 8.10 0.98
N GLU A 50 5.61 8.58 0.11
CA GLU A 50 4.24 8.98 0.48
C GLU A 50 3.48 7.80 1.10
N TRP A 51 3.60 6.61 0.50
CA TRP A 51 3.01 5.40 1.05
C TRP A 51 3.69 4.97 2.35
N LEU A 52 5.02 5.03 2.44
CA LEU A 52 5.76 4.69 3.66
C LEU A 52 5.24 5.48 4.88
N PHE A 53 4.85 6.74 4.68
CA PHE A 53 4.31 7.60 5.73
C PHE A 53 2.84 7.96 5.51
N ALA A 54 2.05 7.08 4.90
CA ALA A 54 0.64 7.36 4.63
C ALA A 54 -0.16 7.60 5.91
N ASP A 55 0.14 6.82 6.96
CA ASP A 55 -0.56 6.85 8.24
C ASP A 55 0.04 7.86 9.25
N ASP A 56 1.17 8.51 8.92
CA ASP A 56 1.74 9.56 9.76
C ASP A 56 1.37 10.96 9.21
N PRO A 57 0.44 11.69 9.85
CA PRO A 57 0.03 13.00 9.37
C PRO A 57 1.10 14.07 9.53
N ASN A 58 2.18 13.82 10.29
CA ASN A 58 3.25 14.76 10.60
C ASN A 58 4.53 14.50 9.81
N VAL A 59 4.44 13.77 8.70
CA VAL A 59 5.53 13.65 7.72
C VAL A 59 5.05 14.19 6.38
N PHE A 60 5.70 15.27 5.96
CA PHE A 60 5.50 15.85 4.65
C PHE A 60 6.48 15.26 3.64
N VAL A 61 5.96 14.82 2.50
CA VAL A 61 6.75 14.32 1.37
C VAL A 61 6.41 15.16 0.15
N ALA A 62 7.43 15.56 -0.61
CA ALA A 62 7.26 16.30 -1.85
C ALA A 62 8.33 15.89 -2.87
N GLY A 63 8.06 16.17 -4.14
CA GLY A 63 9.05 16.09 -5.21
C GLY A 63 9.01 17.36 -6.04
N ASP A 64 10.17 17.80 -6.51
CA ASP A 64 10.37 18.99 -7.34
C ASP A 64 9.70 20.27 -6.77
N LEU A 65 9.69 20.41 -5.45
CA LEU A 65 9.13 21.58 -4.77
C LEU A 65 10.25 22.53 -4.35
N LEU A 66 10.18 23.80 -4.78
CA LEU A 66 11.18 24.80 -4.42
C LEU A 66 11.25 25.01 -2.91
N TRP A 67 12.40 24.71 -2.33
CA TRP A 67 12.73 24.98 -0.93
C TRP A 67 13.55 26.26 -0.78
N TYR A 68 13.05 27.17 0.06
CA TYR A 68 13.70 28.41 0.48
C TYR A 68 14.12 28.31 1.96
N PRO A 69 15.42 28.15 2.28
CA PRO A 69 15.89 28.03 3.65
C PRO A 69 16.10 29.39 4.36
N VAL A 70 16.10 30.51 3.63
CA VAL A 70 16.41 31.84 4.18
C VAL A 70 15.34 32.85 3.78
N GLU A 71 14.72 33.49 4.77
CA GLU A 71 13.80 34.60 4.55
C GLU A 71 14.58 35.87 4.16
N GLY A 72 14.08 36.58 3.15
CA GLY A 72 14.63 37.82 2.60
C GLY A 72 15.43 37.62 1.31
N ASP A 73 15.77 36.39 0.92
CA ASP A 73 16.56 36.10 -0.28
C ASP A 73 15.97 34.94 -1.09
N ASN A 74 15.23 35.27 -2.15
CA ASN A 74 14.62 34.28 -3.05
C ASN A 74 15.62 33.61 -4.02
N LYS A 75 16.91 33.97 -3.99
CA LYS A 75 17.94 33.34 -4.82
C LYS A 75 18.56 32.12 -4.15
N ILE A 76 18.47 32.04 -2.82
CA ILE A 76 18.90 30.87 -2.05
C ILE A 76 17.73 29.88 -2.07
N ARG A 77 17.75 28.96 -3.03
CA ARG A 77 16.72 27.93 -3.19
C ARG A 77 17.23 26.70 -3.91
N GLN A 78 16.57 25.58 -3.67
CA GLN A 78 16.78 24.31 -4.38
C GLN A 78 15.46 23.56 -4.43
N ALA A 79 15.17 22.87 -5.53
CA ALA A 79 14.12 21.85 -5.59
C ALA A 79 14.80 20.48 -5.59
N PRO A 80 14.67 19.68 -4.52
CA PRO A 80 15.06 18.27 -4.53
C PRO A 80 14.06 17.45 -5.35
N ASP A 81 14.54 16.42 -6.02
CA ASP A 81 13.68 15.51 -6.79
C ASP A 81 12.68 14.78 -5.88
N ALA A 82 13.10 14.39 -4.68
CA ALA A 82 12.21 14.06 -3.58
C ALA A 82 12.76 14.58 -2.26
N MET A 83 11.88 14.95 -1.35
CA MET A 83 12.24 15.36 0.00
C MET A 83 11.23 14.90 1.05
N VAL A 84 11.72 14.71 2.28
CA VAL A 84 10.93 14.34 3.44
C VAL A 84 11.21 15.33 4.57
N ALA A 85 10.15 15.93 5.10
CA ALA A 85 10.18 16.81 6.26
C ALA A 85 9.37 16.20 7.41
N PHE A 86 10.08 15.64 8.40
CA PHE A 86 9.52 15.11 9.63
C PHE A 86 9.09 16.24 10.57
N GLY A 87 7.98 16.03 11.28
CA GLY A 87 7.36 17.03 12.15
C GLY A 87 6.57 18.09 11.39
N ARG A 88 6.33 17.91 10.09
CA ARG A 88 5.54 18.82 9.25
C ARG A 88 4.27 18.16 8.76
N PRO A 89 3.12 18.84 8.82
CA PRO A 89 1.88 18.26 8.37
C PRO A 89 1.88 18.05 6.85
N LYS A 90 1.15 17.01 6.43
CA LYS A 90 0.75 16.84 5.03
C LYS A 90 -0.06 18.04 4.54
N GLY A 91 -0.04 18.29 3.23
CA GLY A 91 -0.80 19.36 2.60
C GLY A 91 -0.06 20.02 1.44
N ASP A 92 -0.82 20.65 0.55
CA ASP A 92 -0.29 21.29 -0.65
C ASP A 92 0.45 22.58 -0.33
N ARG A 93 1.55 22.81 -1.04
CA ARG A 93 2.41 23.99 -0.93
C ARG A 93 2.88 24.40 -2.32
N GLY A 94 2.89 25.69 -2.60
CA GLY A 94 3.53 26.22 -3.81
C GLY A 94 5.07 26.27 -3.70
N SER A 95 5.58 26.36 -2.48
CA SER A 95 7.02 26.26 -2.16
C SER A 95 7.19 25.87 -0.70
N TYR A 96 8.31 25.24 -0.35
CA TYR A 96 8.68 24.97 1.03
C TYR A 96 9.48 26.15 1.58
N ARG A 97 8.81 27.08 2.27
CA ARG A 97 9.45 28.25 2.87
C ARG A 97 9.76 27.94 4.32
N GLN A 98 11.03 27.70 4.65
CA GLN A 98 11.42 27.10 5.93
C GLN A 98 10.93 27.87 7.16
N TRP A 99 10.85 29.20 7.10
CA TRP A 99 10.34 30.04 8.19
C TRP A 99 8.83 29.90 8.42
N GLU A 100 8.05 29.45 7.43
CA GLU A 100 6.63 29.07 7.55
C GLU A 100 6.48 27.62 8.05
N GLU A 101 7.59 26.87 8.14
CA GLU A 101 7.64 25.44 8.48
C GLU A 101 8.34 25.18 9.82
N ASP A 102 8.12 26.05 10.82
CA ASP A 102 8.77 26.01 12.14
C ASP A 102 10.30 25.99 12.09
N ASN A 103 10.87 26.54 11.00
CA ASN A 103 12.30 26.52 10.69
C ASN A 103 12.89 25.11 10.52
N ILE A 104 12.05 24.10 10.26
CA ILE A 104 12.48 22.73 10.03
C ILE A 104 12.91 22.57 8.56
N PRO A 105 14.18 22.22 8.27
CA PRO A 105 14.58 21.87 6.91
C PRO A 105 14.06 20.46 6.54
N PRO A 106 13.89 20.14 5.25
CA PRO A 106 13.77 18.76 4.83
C PRO A 106 14.98 17.96 5.32
N GLN A 107 14.74 16.89 6.08
CA GLN A 107 15.82 16.10 6.68
C GLN A 107 16.36 15.03 5.73
N VAL A 108 15.53 14.51 4.82
CA VAL A 108 15.95 13.52 3.82
C VAL A 108 15.67 14.07 2.43
N VAL A 109 16.66 14.02 1.54
CA VAL A 109 16.52 14.47 0.15
C VAL A 109 17.11 13.44 -0.82
N PHE A 110 16.49 13.35 -1.99
CA PHE A 110 16.92 12.51 -3.10
C PHE A 110 17.16 13.36 -4.34
N GLU A 111 18.14 12.94 -5.12
CA GLU A 111 18.43 13.43 -6.46
C GLU A 111 18.58 12.24 -7.40
N VAL A 112 17.97 12.33 -8.58
CA VAL A 112 18.04 11.35 -9.66
C VAL A 112 18.73 12.00 -10.84
N LEU A 113 19.87 11.47 -11.25
CA LEU A 113 20.63 12.05 -12.36
C LEU A 113 19.95 11.83 -13.72
N SER A 114 20.26 12.76 -14.62
CA SER A 114 20.00 12.72 -16.04
C SER A 114 21.32 12.94 -16.81
N PRO A 115 21.39 12.56 -18.11
CA PRO A 115 22.58 12.80 -18.93
C PRO A 115 23.07 14.25 -18.99
N GLY A 116 22.20 15.22 -18.68
CA GLY A 116 22.52 16.65 -18.70
C GLY A 116 23.18 17.17 -17.42
N ASN A 117 23.17 16.40 -16.33
CA ASN A 117 23.70 16.88 -15.06
C ASN A 117 25.23 16.99 -15.08
N THR A 118 25.72 18.09 -14.51
CA THR A 118 27.17 18.39 -14.48
C THR A 118 27.74 18.21 -13.08
N ILE A 119 29.02 17.84 -12.99
CA ILE A 119 29.74 17.73 -11.71
C ILE A 119 29.64 19.03 -10.91
N SER A 120 29.75 20.19 -11.56
CA SER A 120 29.64 21.50 -10.92
C SER A 120 28.25 21.76 -10.34
N GLU A 121 27.19 21.34 -11.02
CA GLU A 121 25.83 21.42 -10.50
C GLU A 121 25.64 20.50 -9.29
N MET A 122 26.10 19.26 -9.39
CA MET A 122 26.00 18.31 -8.29
C MET A 122 26.78 18.72 -7.06
N THR A 123 27.93 19.36 -7.26
CA THR A 123 28.73 19.94 -6.17
C THR A 123 27.99 21.10 -5.49
N ARG A 124 27.32 21.96 -6.26
CA ARG A 124 26.49 23.04 -5.70
C ARG A 124 25.30 22.49 -4.91
N LYS A 125 24.61 21.47 -5.43
CA LYS A 125 23.51 20.78 -4.72
C LYS A 125 24.00 20.17 -3.40
N PHE A 126 25.10 19.43 -3.42
CA PHE A 126 25.71 18.88 -2.21
C PHE A 126 26.03 19.97 -1.17
N GLN A 127 26.68 21.06 -1.59
CA GLN A 127 27.01 22.17 -0.69
C GLN A 127 25.77 22.86 -0.11
N PHE A 128 24.70 22.98 -0.92
CA PHE A 128 23.43 23.52 -0.47
C PHE A 128 22.82 22.64 0.63
N TYR A 129 22.68 21.33 0.39
CA TYR A 129 22.14 20.38 1.37
C TYR A 129 22.99 20.30 2.63
N HIS A 130 24.31 20.27 2.47
CA HIS A 130 25.27 20.31 3.57
C HIS A 130 25.05 21.55 4.46
N ARG A 131 24.92 22.74 3.86
CA ARG A 131 24.76 24.01 4.58
C ARG A 131 23.41 24.16 5.27
N HIS A 132 22.34 23.65 4.65
CA HIS A 132 20.96 23.93 5.08
C HIS A 132 20.33 22.82 5.93
N GLY A 133 21.14 21.93 6.50
CA GLY A 133 20.71 21.04 7.58
C GLY A 133 20.07 19.73 7.14
N VAL A 134 20.17 19.36 5.86
CA VAL A 134 19.77 18.02 5.38
C VAL A 134 20.55 16.97 6.16
N GLU A 135 19.88 15.95 6.67
CA GLU A 135 20.49 14.89 7.47
C GLU A 135 20.88 13.67 6.64
N GLU A 136 20.12 13.38 5.59
CA GLU A 136 20.38 12.29 4.66
C GLU A 136 20.20 12.77 3.23
N TYR A 137 21.21 12.53 2.39
CA TYR A 137 21.19 12.89 0.99
C TYR A 137 21.54 11.67 0.14
N TYR A 138 20.62 11.26 -0.73
CA TYR A 138 20.78 10.11 -1.61
C TYR A 138 20.82 10.57 -3.07
N LEU A 139 21.77 10.05 -3.83
CA LEU A 139 21.99 10.36 -5.24
C LEU A 139 21.97 9.09 -6.06
N TYR A 140 21.06 8.98 -7.01
CA TYR A 140 20.93 7.81 -7.88
C TYR A 140 21.17 8.19 -9.34
N ASP A 141 22.10 7.50 -9.99
CA ASP A 141 22.30 7.57 -11.44
C ASP A 141 21.59 6.39 -12.10
N PRO A 142 20.45 6.62 -12.78
CA PRO A 142 19.74 5.54 -13.43
C PRO A 142 20.46 5.02 -14.68
N ASP A 143 21.32 5.80 -15.33
CA ASP A 143 22.02 5.40 -16.55
C ASP A 143 23.25 4.55 -16.24
N GLU A 144 23.99 4.89 -15.19
CA GLU A 144 25.15 4.11 -14.71
C GLU A 144 24.77 3.03 -13.68
N GLY A 145 23.56 3.09 -13.13
CA GLY A 145 23.09 2.17 -12.08
C GLY A 145 23.83 2.33 -10.75
N THR A 146 24.33 3.54 -10.48
CA THR A 146 25.08 3.86 -9.26
C THR A 146 24.20 4.54 -8.23
N LEU A 147 24.47 4.26 -6.96
CA LEU A 147 23.78 4.86 -5.83
C LEU A 147 24.83 5.31 -4.83
N ASP A 148 24.84 6.61 -4.58
CA ASP A 148 25.65 7.26 -3.56
C ASP A 148 24.74 7.79 -2.44
N GLY A 149 25.29 7.90 -1.24
CA GLY A 149 24.56 8.43 -0.12
C GLY A 149 25.47 9.17 0.84
N PHE A 150 24.89 10.11 1.56
CA PHE A 150 25.55 10.89 2.58
C PHE A 150 24.66 11.01 3.81
N VAL A 151 25.25 10.86 4.99
CA VAL A 151 24.58 11.02 6.28
C VAL A 151 25.26 12.12 7.07
N ARG A 152 24.49 12.89 7.84
CA ARG A 152 25.03 13.96 8.67
C ARG A 152 25.63 13.41 9.95
N GLU A 153 26.93 13.61 10.10
CA GLU A 153 27.71 13.27 11.29
C GLU A 153 28.46 14.53 11.76
N GLU A 154 28.38 14.83 13.05
CA GLU A 154 29.08 15.97 13.67
C GLU A 154 28.89 17.31 12.93
N GLY A 155 27.72 17.51 12.32
CA GLY A 155 27.37 18.73 11.59
C GLY A 155 27.77 18.75 10.12
N ALA A 156 28.37 17.68 9.57
CA ALA A 156 28.75 17.57 8.18
C ALA A 156 28.09 16.37 7.48
N LEU A 157 27.69 16.52 6.22
CA LEU A 157 27.36 15.37 5.36
C LEU A 157 28.63 14.59 5.03
N VAL A 158 28.67 13.32 5.43
CA VAL A 158 29.76 12.35 5.23
C VAL A 158 29.26 11.24 4.32
N GLY A 159 30.11 10.78 3.39
CA GLY A 159 29.75 9.73 2.44
C GLY A 159 29.54 8.38 3.11
N ILE A 160 28.50 7.67 2.70
CA ILE A 160 28.22 6.30 3.10
C ILE A 160 29.11 5.37 2.26
N GLU A 161 30.00 4.61 2.90
CA GLU A 161 30.96 3.75 2.19
C GLU A 161 30.30 2.66 1.32
N ARG A 162 29.14 2.16 1.76
CA ARG A 162 28.41 1.09 1.07
C ARG A 162 26.91 1.31 1.11
N MET A 163 26.33 1.59 -0.05
CA MET A 163 24.88 1.77 -0.21
C MET A 163 24.11 0.46 -0.34
N GLU A 164 24.72 -0.61 -0.84
CA GLU A 164 24.07 -1.92 -0.95
C GLU A 164 23.74 -2.47 0.45
N GLY A 165 22.45 -2.58 0.76
CA GLY A 165 21.95 -2.99 2.06
C GLY A 165 21.93 -1.88 3.11
N TRP A 166 22.28 -0.64 2.77
CA TRP A 166 22.17 0.51 3.67
C TRP A 166 20.71 0.68 4.12
N VAL A 167 20.51 1.00 5.40
CA VAL A 167 19.18 1.31 5.96
C VAL A 167 19.20 2.75 6.44
N SER A 168 18.35 3.58 5.87
CA SER A 168 18.19 4.98 6.26
C SER A 168 17.77 5.08 7.74
N PRO A 169 18.52 5.82 8.59
CA PRO A 169 18.13 6.06 9.98
C PRO A 169 16.77 6.76 10.15
N ARG A 170 16.43 7.70 9.27
CA ARG A 170 15.17 8.46 9.30
C ARG A 170 14.00 7.70 8.68
N LEU A 171 14.23 7.03 7.55
CA LEU A 171 13.17 6.38 6.78
C LEU A 171 12.93 4.93 7.22
N GLY A 172 13.95 4.25 7.76
CA GLY A 172 13.96 2.79 7.92
C GLY A 172 13.96 2.04 6.58
N THR A 173 14.07 2.75 5.46
CA THR A 173 14.12 2.19 4.11
C THR A 173 15.48 1.57 3.86
N ARG A 174 15.50 0.31 3.38
CA ARG A 174 16.70 -0.35 2.90
C ARG A 174 16.93 -0.04 1.42
N PHE A 175 18.19 0.14 1.03
CA PHE A 175 18.63 0.47 -0.32
C PHE A 175 19.37 -0.69 -0.97
N GLY A 176 19.32 -0.74 -2.29
CA GLY A 176 20.09 -1.69 -3.09
C GLY A 176 19.86 -1.51 -4.58
N ILE A 177 20.67 -2.21 -5.36
CA ILE A 177 20.61 -2.23 -6.82
C ILE A 177 20.26 -3.64 -7.29
N THR A 178 19.27 -3.74 -8.18
CA THR A 178 18.88 -5.00 -8.80
C THR A 178 19.98 -5.52 -9.73
N PRO A 179 19.99 -6.82 -10.11
CA PRO A 179 20.92 -7.35 -11.10
C PRO A 179 20.86 -6.64 -12.47
N GLN A 180 19.76 -5.94 -12.77
CA GLN A 180 19.56 -5.16 -13.98
C GLN A 180 20.14 -3.74 -13.89
N GLY A 181 20.68 -3.34 -12.72
CA GLY A 181 21.22 -2.01 -12.48
C GLY A 181 20.19 -0.98 -12.00
N ASP A 182 18.95 -1.40 -11.75
CA ASP A 182 17.88 -0.50 -11.31
C ASP A 182 17.82 -0.39 -9.77
N LEU A 183 17.54 0.82 -9.26
CA LEU A 183 17.29 1.08 -7.84
C LEU A 183 16.14 0.23 -7.30
N GLN A 184 16.35 -0.39 -6.15
CA GLN A 184 15.28 -1.02 -5.37
C GLN A 184 15.33 -0.50 -3.94
N LEU A 185 14.17 -0.03 -3.48
CA LEU A 185 13.96 0.36 -2.09
C LEU A 185 13.07 -0.68 -1.41
N TRP A 186 13.31 -0.94 -0.12
CA TRP A 186 12.46 -1.79 0.72
C TRP A 186 12.02 -1.02 1.96
N ARG A 187 10.75 -1.15 2.31
CA ARG A 187 10.16 -0.63 3.54
C ARG A 187 10.76 -1.31 4.78
N PRO A 188 10.53 -0.73 5.98
CA PRO A 188 10.98 -1.33 7.24
C PRO A 188 10.49 -2.77 7.47
N ASP A 189 9.33 -3.14 6.92
CA ASP A 189 8.77 -4.50 7.00
C ASP A 189 9.39 -5.50 6.01
N GLY A 190 10.35 -5.05 5.19
CA GLY A 190 11.02 -5.84 4.17
C GLY A 190 10.27 -5.92 2.83
N THR A 191 9.08 -5.34 2.71
CA THR A 191 8.37 -5.28 1.42
C THR A 191 9.04 -4.29 0.47
N PRO A 192 9.15 -4.61 -0.83
CA PRO A 192 9.71 -3.66 -1.79
C PRO A 192 8.77 -2.47 -2.00
N PHE A 193 9.35 -1.33 -2.34
CA PHE A 193 8.62 -0.25 -3.00
C PHE A 193 8.20 -0.77 -4.38
N GLU A 194 6.96 -0.46 -4.75
CA GLU A 194 6.33 -0.89 -6.00
C GLU A 194 5.97 0.36 -6.81
N SER A 195 6.14 0.29 -8.13
CA SER A 195 5.55 1.25 -9.06
C SER A 195 4.03 1.11 -9.08
N TYR A 196 3.33 2.16 -9.53
CA TYR A 196 1.87 2.12 -9.68
C TYR A 196 1.38 0.94 -10.56
N VAL A 197 2.14 0.60 -11.59
CA VAL A 197 1.80 -0.52 -12.50
C VAL A 197 1.90 -1.86 -11.78
N GLU A 198 2.90 -2.05 -10.93
CA GLU A 198 3.06 -3.27 -10.12
C GLU A 198 1.94 -3.39 -9.07
N ILE A 199 1.61 -2.28 -8.39
CA ILE A 199 0.47 -2.23 -7.44
C ILE A 199 -0.82 -2.63 -8.15
N ALA A 200 -1.10 -2.05 -9.32
CA ALA A 200 -2.32 -2.35 -10.08
C ALA A 200 -2.36 -3.80 -10.55
N ALA A 201 -1.23 -4.35 -11.00
CA ALA A 201 -1.12 -5.75 -11.41
C ALA A 201 -1.38 -6.71 -10.24
N ARG A 202 -0.79 -6.44 -9.07
CA ARG A 202 -1.01 -7.21 -7.85
C ARG A 202 -2.46 -7.15 -7.39
N ALA A 203 -3.06 -5.96 -7.36
CA ALA A 203 -4.47 -5.78 -7.00
C ALA A 203 -5.42 -6.54 -7.96
N ALA A 204 -5.13 -6.53 -9.26
CA ALA A 204 -5.90 -7.29 -10.25
C ALA A 204 -5.77 -8.81 -10.02
N GLN A 205 -4.57 -9.29 -9.72
CA GLN A 205 -4.32 -10.69 -9.42
C GLN A 205 -5.04 -11.14 -8.13
N GLU A 206 -4.99 -10.34 -7.07
CA GLU A 206 -5.71 -10.59 -5.81
C GLU A 206 -7.22 -10.66 -6.05
N LYS A 207 -7.78 -9.72 -6.81
CA LYS A 207 -9.20 -9.72 -7.18
C LYS A 207 -9.60 -10.98 -7.96
N GLN A 208 -8.75 -11.43 -8.89
CA GLN A 208 -9.00 -12.66 -9.65
C GLN A 208 -8.96 -13.90 -8.74
N ARG A 209 -8.00 -13.97 -7.82
CA ARG A 209 -7.90 -15.07 -6.85
C ARG A 209 -9.13 -15.13 -5.95
N ALA A 210 -9.55 -14.00 -5.39
CA ALA A 210 -10.74 -13.90 -4.55
C ALA A 210 -12.02 -14.32 -5.31
N ALA A 211 -12.18 -13.90 -6.57
CA ALA A 211 -13.31 -14.31 -7.40
C ALA A 211 -13.31 -15.83 -7.67
N GLN A 212 -12.13 -16.41 -7.94
CA GLN A 212 -12.01 -17.84 -8.15
C GLN A 212 -12.32 -18.64 -6.89
N GLU A 213 -11.86 -18.19 -5.73
CA GLU A 213 -12.16 -18.80 -4.44
C GLU A 213 -13.66 -18.75 -4.14
N SER A 214 -14.30 -17.60 -4.33
CA SER A 214 -15.75 -17.46 -4.17
C SER A 214 -16.53 -18.42 -5.07
N LEU A 215 -16.12 -18.59 -6.34
CA LEU A 215 -16.80 -19.51 -7.26
C LEU A 215 -16.62 -20.98 -6.81
N ARG A 216 -15.44 -21.33 -6.30
CA ARG A 216 -15.17 -22.66 -5.76
C ARG A 216 -16.01 -22.93 -4.52
N ALA A 217 -16.11 -21.98 -3.61
CA ALA A 217 -16.95 -22.08 -2.42
C ALA A 217 -18.42 -22.33 -2.79
N GLN A 218 -18.98 -21.51 -3.69
CA GLN A 218 -20.36 -21.69 -4.18
C GLN A 218 -20.59 -23.05 -4.84
N SER A 219 -19.62 -23.52 -5.65
CA SER A 219 -19.74 -24.85 -6.26
C SER A 219 -19.67 -25.97 -5.23
N ALA A 220 -18.87 -25.81 -4.17
CA ALA A 220 -18.80 -26.79 -3.08
C ALA A 220 -20.10 -26.83 -2.28
N GLU A 221 -20.67 -25.66 -1.97
CA GLU A 221 -21.98 -25.53 -1.30
C GLU A 221 -23.09 -26.20 -2.11
N GLN A 222 -23.19 -25.92 -3.41
CA GLN A 222 -24.18 -26.55 -4.29
C GLN A 222 -24.05 -28.08 -4.33
N ARG A 223 -22.81 -28.60 -4.31
CA ARG A 223 -22.57 -30.05 -4.26
C ARG A 223 -23.00 -30.65 -2.93
N ALA A 224 -22.67 -29.99 -1.82
CA ALA A 224 -23.06 -30.42 -0.48
C ALA A 224 -24.59 -30.41 -0.31
N GLU A 225 -25.28 -29.39 -0.82
CA GLU A 225 -26.75 -29.33 -0.84
C GLU A 225 -27.34 -30.47 -1.69
N GLN A 226 -26.79 -30.71 -2.88
CA GLN A 226 -27.24 -31.81 -3.74
C GLN A 226 -27.04 -33.18 -3.08
N GLU A 227 -25.91 -33.38 -2.41
CA GLU A 227 -25.61 -34.61 -1.68
C GLU A 227 -26.56 -34.81 -0.50
N SER A 228 -26.82 -33.76 0.29
CA SER A 228 -27.80 -33.76 1.37
C SER A 228 -29.21 -34.13 0.88
N LEU A 229 -29.67 -33.53 -0.22
CA LEU A 229 -30.96 -33.87 -0.82
C LEU A 229 -31.02 -35.33 -1.30
N ARG A 230 -29.93 -35.85 -1.85
CA ARG A 230 -29.85 -37.27 -2.25
C ARG A 230 -29.88 -38.21 -1.05
N ALA A 231 -29.16 -37.88 0.02
CA ALA A 231 -29.17 -38.64 1.26
C ALA A 231 -30.58 -38.67 1.87
N GLN A 232 -31.26 -37.53 1.99
CA GLN A 232 -32.64 -37.45 2.49
C GLN A 232 -33.61 -38.28 1.62
N SER A 233 -33.47 -38.23 0.30
CA SER A 233 -34.31 -39.05 -0.59
C SER A 233 -34.04 -40.54 -0.45
N ALA A 234 -32.77 -40.94 -0.26
CA ALA A 234 -32.41 -42.33 -0.02
C ALA A 234 -32.96 -42.85 1.31
N GLU A 235 -32.89 -42.03 2.37
CA GLU A 235 -33.50 -42.33 3.69
C GLU A 235 -35.01 -42.52 3.58
N GLN A 236 -35.73 -41.59 2.95
CA GLN A 236 -37.19 -41.70 2.75
C GLN A 236 -37.59 -42.97 1.99
N ARG A 237 -36.80 -43.37 0.98
CA ARG A 237 -37.04 -44.62 0.23
C ARG A 237 -36.82 -45.85 1.10
N ALA A 238 -35.73 -45.87 1.88
CA ALA A 238 -35.44 -46.97 2.80
C ALA A 238 -36.53 -47.11 3.88
N GLU A 239 -37.02 -46.00 4.43
CA GLU A 239 -38.14 -45.98 5.37
C GLU A 239 -39.43 -46.52 4.72
N GLN A 240 -39.75 -46.07 3.51
CA GLN A 240 -40.94 -46.54 2.79
C GLN A 240 -40.85 -48.03 2.48
N GLU A 241 -39.68 -48.53 2.08
CA GLU A 241 -39.43 -49.95 1.83
C GLU A 241 -39.58 -50.77 3.12
N SER A 242 -39.03 -50.31 4.24
CA SER A 242 -39.18 -50.95 5.55
C SER A 242 -40.66 -51.04 5.98
N LEU A 243 -41.42 -49.96 5.83
CA LEU A 243 -42.87 -49.95 6.13
C LEU A 243 -43.64 -50.92 5.24
N ARG A 244 -43.28 -51.03 3.95
CA ARG A 244 -43.91 -51.99 3.03
C ARG A 244 -43.58 -53.43 3.39
N ALA A 245 -42.33 -53.71 3.75
CA ALA A 245 -41.89 -55.03 4.20
C ALA A 245 -42.66 -55.46 5.45
N GLN A 246 -42.73 -54.60 6.48
CA GLN A 246 -43.50 -54.84 7.70
C GLN A 246 -45.00 -55.07 7.40
N SER A 247 -45.59 -54.29 6.50
CA SER A 247 -46.99 -54.47 6.11
C SER A 247 -47.24 -55.78 5.38
N ALA A 248 -46.32 -56.20 4.51
CA ALA A 248 -46.39 -57.46 3.78
C ALA A 248 -46.25 -58.65 4.74
N GLU A 249 -45.32 -58.58 5.69
CA GLU A 249 -45.10 -59.58 6.73
C GLU A 249 -46.35 -59.77 7.60
N GLN A 250 -46.93 -58.68 8.11
CA GLN A 250 -48.19 -58.72 8.86
C GLN A 250 -49.38 -59.28 8.06
N ARG A 251 -49.40 -59.12 6.72
CA ARG A 251 -50.43 -59.73 5.87
C ARG A 251 -50.17 -61.21 5.67
N ALA A 252 -48.92 -61.60 5.44
CA ALA A 252 -48.52 -62.99 5.30
C ALA A 252 -48.85 -63.78 6.57
N GLU A 253 -48.52 -63.24 7.75
CA GLU A 253 -48.87 -63.84 9.04
C GLU A 253 -50.38 -64.03 9.21
N ARG A 254 -51.19 -62.99 8.91
CA ARG A 254 -52.65 -63.08 8.99
C ARG A 254 -53.24 -64.11 8.02
N LEU A 255 -52.70 -64.20 6.80
CA LEU A 255 -53.11 -65.22 5.83
C LEU A 255 -52.72 -66.62 6.30
N ALA A 256 -51.51 -66.80 6.82
CA ALA A 256 -51.06 -68.06 7.40
C ALA A 256 -51.95 -68.50 8.57
N GLU A 257 -52.33 -67.56 9.46
CA GLU A 257 -53.29 -67.80 10.54
C GLU A 257 -54.64 -68.30 10.01
N ARG A 258 -55.13 -67.68 8.92
CA ARG A 258 -56.41 -68.05 8.30
C ARG A 258 -56.37 -69.41 7.62
N LEU A 259 -55.26 -69.74 6.95
CA LEU A 259 -55.02 -71.05 6.36
C LEU A 259 -54.99 -72.14 7.44
N ARG A 260 -54.31 -71.89 8.57
CA ARG A 260 -54.33 -72.80 9.74
C ARG A 260 -55.75 -73.05 10.25
N GLN A 261 -56.60 -72.01 10.33
CA GLN A 261 -58.00 -72.15 10.73
C GLN A 261 -58.83 -73.00 9.75
N LEU A 262 -58.48 -72.98 8.46
CA LEU A 262 -59.11 -73.81 7.42
C LEU A 262 -58.53 -75.23 7.36
N GLY A 263 -57.57 -75.57 8.23
CA GLY A 263 -56.93 -76.87 8.28
C GLY A 263 -55.89 -77.09 7.17
N ILE A 264 -55.31 -76.03 6.62
CA ILE A 264 -54.26 -76.09 5.60
C ILE A 264 -52.96 -75.60 6.22
N ASP A 265 -51.89 -76.39 6.12
CA ASP A 265 -50.55 -76.01 6.57
C ASP A 265 -49.98 -74.93 5.63
N PRO A 266 -49.66 -73.73 6.14
CA PRO A 266 -49.25 -72.60 5.31
C PRO A 266 -47.87 -72.73 4.65
N ASP A 267 -46.99 -73.64 5.09
CA ASP A 267 -45.64 -73.79 4.52
C ASP A 267 -45.56 -74.75 3.33
N ASN A 268 -46.50 -75.70 3.24
CA ASN A 268 -46.49 -76.78 2.24
C ASN A 268 -47.86 -76.99 1.55
N GLY A 269 -48.92 -76.30 1.99
CA GLY A 269 -50.24 -76.29 1.36
C GLY A 269 -51.07 -77.57 1.58
N GLU A 270 -50.63 -78.47 2.45
CA GLU A 270 -51.30 -79.75 2.70
C GLU A 270 -52.45 -79.59 3.73
N LEU A 271 -53.53 -80.36 3.55
CA LEU A 271 -54.60 -80.43 4.54
C LEU A 271 -54.10 -81.17 5.79
N SER A 272 -54.15 -80.49 6.95
CA SER A 272 -53.84 -81.04 8.26
C SER A 272 -54.74 -82.25 8.54
N SER A 273 -54.20 -83.43 8.29
CA SER A 273 -54.82 -84.71 8.60
C SER A 273 -54.82 -84.97 10.11
N GLN A 274 -55.80 -84.42 10.83
CA GLN A 274 -56.11 -84.94 12.16
C GLN A 274 -56.79 -86.30 12.01
N THR A 275 -55.99 -87.36 12.02
CA THR A 275 -56.48 -88.71 12.36
C THR A 275 -56.15 -88.97 13.83
N PRO A 276 -57.11 -88.92 14.77
CA PRO A 276 -56.91 -89.55 16.06
C PRO A 276 -57.04 -91.06 15.87
N ARG A 277 -55.92 -91.75 16.06
CA ARG A 277 -55.84 -93.19 16.27
C ARG A 277 -56.86 -93.61 17.33
N LYS A 278 -57.69 -94.61 17.05
CA LYS A 278 -58.33 -95.44 18.08
C LYS A 278 -57.30 -96.45 18.60
N PRO A 279 -57.05 -96.55 19.91
CA PRO A 279 -56.53 -97.77 20.51
C PRO A 279 -57.61 -98.42 21.38
N CYS A 280 -57.94 -99.66 21.00
CA CYS A 280 -58.68 -100.73 21.70
C CYS A 280 -59.88 -100.39 22.58
#